data_AF-A0A8X6KI30-F1
#
_entry.id   AF-A0A8X6KI30-F1
#
_cell.length_a   1.000
_cell.length_b   1.000
_cell.length_c   1.000
_cell.angle_alpha   90.00
_cell.angle_beta   90.00
_cell.angle_gamma   90.00
#
_symmetry.space_group_name_H-M   'P 1'
#
loop_
_entity.id
_entity.type
_entity.pdbx_description
1 polymer ?
#
loop_
_entity_poly.entity_id
_entity_poly.type
_entity_poly.pdbx_seq_one_letter_code
_entity_poly.pdbx_strand_id
1 'polypeptide(L)'
;MAVEFDDVIAEPEGTYSIDCVWKGSNRLFTCSKNCCYKTLTLICALPIAFISGCTFACLTFQHIWCVSPALRQCRINCYMVRQYLTSVLDSCLGPCCSEMGLCLSRIRIGRYQLTSSEVV
;
A
#
# COMPACT_ATOMS: atom_id res chain seq x y z
N MET A 1 1.16 -26.25 -24.42
CA MET A 1 0.88 -27.43 -25.26
C MET A 1 -0.62 -27.62 -25.32
N ALA A 2 -1.25 -27.18 -26.41
CA ALA A 2 -2.62 -27.57 -26.70
C ALA A 2 -2.56 -28.95 -27.37
N VAL A 3 -3.25 -29.94 -26.82
CA VAL A 3 -3.44 -31.23 -27.49
C VAL A 3 -4.46 -30.98 -28.60
N GLU A 4 -4.01 -31.10 -29.84
CA GLU A 4 -4.85 -30.95 -31.02
C GLU A 4 -5.67 -32.22 -31.25
N PHE A 5 -6.85 -32.09 -31.86
CA PHE A 5 -7.73 -33.25 -32.13
C PHE A 5 -7.02 -34.32 -32.96
N ASP A 6 -6.15 -33.88 -33.87
CA ASP A 6 -5.33 -34.72 -34.75
C ASP A 6 -4.31 -35.58 -33.98
N ASP A 7 -3.66 -34.99 -32.96
CA ASP A 7 -2.74 -35.67 -32.04
C ASP A 7 -3.43 -36.77 -31.20
N VAL A 8 -4.75 -36.66 -30.99
CA VAL A 8 -5.52 -37.63 -30.18
C VAL A 8 -6.01 -38.82 -31.02
N ILE A 9 -6.30 -38.59 -32.31
CA ILE A 9 -6.88 -39.59 -33.21
C ILE A 9 -5.79 -40.33 -34.01
N ALA A 10 -4.61 -39.72 -34.23
CA ALA A 10 -3.44 -40.32 -34.87
C ALA A 10 -3.71 -40.96 -36.27
N GLU A 11 -4.67 -40.44 -37.03
CA GLU A 11 -4.99 -40.95 -38.37
C GLU A 11 -4.20 -40.21 -39.47
N PRO A 12 -3.55 -40.91 -40.42
CA PRO A 12 -2.85 -40.28 -41.54
C PRO A 12 -3.83 -39.68 -42.56
N GLU A 13 -3.43 -38.56 -43.13
CA GLU A 13 -4.24 -37.71 -44.00
C GLU A 13 -4.51 -38.40 -45.35
N GLY A 14 -5.72 -38.93 -45.57
CA GLY A 14 -5.99 -39.53 -46.89
C GLY A 14 -7.33 -40.22 -47.18
N THR A 15 -8.23 -40.48 -46.22
CA THR A 15 -9.53 -41.14 -46.55
C THR A 15 -10.72 -40.51 -45.83
N TYR A 16 -11.00 -39.23 -46.12
CA TYR A 16 -12.23 -38.57 -45.66
C TYR A 16 -13.31 -38.66 -46.74
N SER A 17 -14.25 -39.60 -46.61
CA SER A 17 -15.43 -39.62 -47.50
C SER A 17 -16.49 -38.57 -47.11
N ILE A 18 -16.34 -37.85 -45.98
CA ILE A 18 -17.33 -36.86 -45.50
C ILE A 18 -16.63 -35.69 -44.75
N ASP A 19 -16.11 -34.70 -45.48
CA ASP A 19 -15.45 -33.48 -44.94
C ASP A 19 -16.26 -32.73 -43.86
N CYS A 20 -17.58 -32.80 -43.92
CA CYS A 20 -18.47 -32.12 -42.97
C CYS A 20 -18.41 -32.74 -41.56
N VAL A 21 -18.31 -34.06 -41.45
CA VAL A 21 -18.30 -34.76 -40.15
C VAL A 21 -16.98 -34.50 -39.42
N TRP A 22 -15.87 -34.48 -40.16
CA TRP A 22 -14.54 -34.20 -39.61
C TRP A 22 -14.43 -32.78 -39.05
N LYS A 23 -14.86 -31.77 -39.84
CA LYS A 23 -14.89 -30.37 -39.39
C LYS A 23 -15.84 -30.16 -38.21
N GLY A 24 -16.99 -30.85 -38.20
CA GLY A 24 -17.93 -30.82 -37.09
C GLY A 24 -17.34 -31.39 -35.80
N SER A 25 -16.71 -32.56 -35.88
CA SER A 25 -16.06 -33.23 -34.74
C SER A 25 -14.92 -32.39 -34.15
N ASN A 26 -14.02 -31.87 -35.00
CA ASN A 26 -12.90 -31.03 -34.55
C ASN A 26 -13.39 -29.76 -33.82
N ARG A 27 -14.47 -29.14 -34.33
CA ARG A 27 -15.07 -27.96 -33.70
C ARG A 27 -15.73 -28.29 -32.36
N LEU A 28 -16.48 -29.38 -32.29
CA LEU A 28 -17.12 -29.84 -31.04
C LEU A 28 -16.08 -30.22 -29.98
N PHE A 29 -15.01 -30.91 -30.36
CA PHE A 29 -13.92 -31.28 -29.46
C PHE A 29 -13.22 -30.04 -28.88
N THR A 30 -12.87 -29.08 -29.72
CA THR A 30 -12.24 -27.82 -29.30
C THR A 30 -13.16 -27.00 -28.40
N CYS A 31 -14.44 -26.90 -28.74
CA CYS A 31 -15.45 -26.22 -27.90
C CYS A 31 -15.61 -26.91 -26.54
N SER A 32 -15.68 -28.24 -26.51
CA SER A 32 -15.83 -29.02 -25.27
C SER A 32 -14.63 -28.84 -24.35
N LYS A 33 -13.40 -28.94 -24.87
CA LYS A 33 -12.17 -28.72 -24.11
C LYS A 33 -12.09 -27.31 -23.52
N ASN A 34 -12.45 -26.29 -24.29
CA ASN A 34 -12.49 -24.90 -23.81
C ASN A 34 -13.58 -24.67 -22.76
N CYS A 35 -14.78 -25.23 -22.98
CA CYS A 35 -15.89 -25.13 -22.04
C CYS A 35 -15.55 -25.80 -20.70
N CYS A 36 -15.03 -27.02 -20.72
CA CYS A 36 -14.62 -27.74 -19.52
C CYS A 36 -13.51 -27.01 -18.77
N TYR A 37 -12.48 -26.50 -19.46
CA TYR A 37 -11.41 -25.75 -18.81
C TYR A 37 -11.90 -24.46 -18.14
N LYS A 38 -12.78 -23.71 -18.82
CA LYS A 38 -13.37 -22.47 -18.29
C LYS A 38 -14.30 -22.75 -17.12
N THR A 39 -15.11 -23.80 -17.21
CA THR A 39 -16.03 -24.22 -16.14
C THR A 39 -15.28 -24.68 -14.91
N LEU A 40 -14.25 -25.52 -15.07
CA LEU A 40 -13.39 -25.96 -13.97
C LEU A 40 -12.69 -24.77 -13.31
N THR A 41 -12.15 -23.85 -14.11
CA THR A 41 -11.50 -22.63 -13.62
C THR A 41 -12.50 -21.77 -12.83
N LEU A 42 -13.73 -21.62 -13.30
CA LEU A 42 -14.77 -20.84 -12.62
C LEU A 42 -15.21 -21.49 -11.31
N ILE A 43 -15.38 -22.81 -11.30
CA ILE A 43 -15.69 -23.59 -10.10
C ILE A 43 -14.55 -23.51 -9.08
N CYS A 44 -13.29 -23.49 -9.51
CA CYS A 44 -12.14 -23.33 -8.61
C CYS A 44 -11.93 -21.87 -8.17
N ALA A 45 -12.26 -20.89 -9.02
CA ALA A 45 -12.11 -19.47 -8.69
C ALA A 45 -13.14 -19.01 -7.66
N LEU A 46 -14.38 -19.53 -7.73
CA LEU A 46 -15.45 -19.24 -6.76
C LEU A 46 -15.06 -19.49 -5.29
N PRO A 47 -14.57 -20.67 -4.87
CA PRO A 47 -14.18 -20.93 -3.49
C PRO A 47 -12.96 -20.10 -3.07
N ILE A 48 -12.00 -19.87 -3.97
CA ILE A 48 -10.84 -19.02 -3.67
C ILE A 48 -11.27 -17.57 -3.43
N ALA A 49 -12.18 -17.05 -4.28
CA ALA A 49 -12.77 -15.73 -4.11
C ALA A 49 -13.59 -15.62 -2.82
N PHE A 50 -14.32 -16.68 -2.45
CA PHE A 50 -15.08 -16.72 -1.21
C PHE A 50 -14.17 -16.71 0.02
N ILE A 51 -13.14 -17.57 0.07
CA ILE A 51 -12.19 -17.65 1.20
C ILE A 51 -11.43 -16.34 1.36
N SER A 52 -10.95 -15.75 0.26
CA SER A 52 -10.27 -14.46 0.29
C SER A 52 -11.21 -13.35 0.77
N GLY A 53 -12.45 -13.30 0.25
CA GLY A 53 -13.47 -12.36 0.71
C GLY A 53 -13.77 -12.46 2.21
N CYS A 54 -13.96 -13.67 2.74
CA CYS A 54 -14.14 -13.90 4.17
C CYS A 54 -12.93 -13.44 4.98
N THR A 55 -11.71 -13.70 4.50
CA THR A 55 -10.47 -13.28 5.16
C THR A 55 -10.38 -11.75 5.23
N PHE A 56 -10.65 -11.05 4.12
CA PHE A 56 -10.67 -9.59 4.08
C PHE A 56 -11.75 -9.00 4.99
N ALA A 57 -12.92 -9.63 5.08
CA ALA A 57 -13.96 -9.20 6.01
C ALA A 57 -13.49 -9.28 7.46
N CYS A 58 -12.95 -10.43 7.89
CA CYS A 58 -12.41 -10.61 9.23
C CYS A 58 -11.27 -9.63 9.56
N LEU A 59 -10.34 -9.43 8.61
CA LEU A 59 -9.26 -8.44 8.76
C LEU A 59 -9.80 -7.03 8.90
N THR A 60 -10.82 -6.66 8.14
CA THR A 60 -11.44 -5.32 8.19
C THR A 60 -12.13 -5.11 9.53
N PHE A 61 -12.87 -6.11 10.03
CA PHE A 61 -13.44 -6.05 11.37
C PHE A 61 -12.33 -5.88 12.41
N GLN A 62 -11.32 -6.75 12.43
CA GLN A 62 -10.22 -6.63 13.38
C GLN A 62 -9.52 -5.28 13.27
N HIS A 63 -9.32 -4.75 12.06
CA HIS A 63 -8.72 -3.43 11.87
C HIS A 63 -9.57 -2.33 12.49
N ILE A 64 -10.88 -2.28 12.22
CA ILE A 64 -11.75 -1.25 12.79
C ILE A 64 -11.78 -1.36 14.31
N TRP A 65 -11.91 -2.57 14.85
CA TRP A 65 -12.06 -2.81 16.29
C TRP A 65 -10.74 -2.72 17.06
N CYS A 66 -9.58 -3.02 16.47
CA CYS A 66 -8.28 -2.98 17.15
C CYS A 66 -7.47 -1.73 16.80
N VAL A 67 -7.50 -1.25 15.55
CA VAL A 67 -6.74 -0.05 15.15
C VAL A 67 -7.39 1.21 15.69
N SER A 68 -8.72 1.31 15.75
CA SER A 68 -9.38 2.47 16.36
C SER A 68 -9.01 2.67 17.84
N PRO A 69 -9.08 1.65 18.73
CA PRO A 69 -8.62 1.81 20.10
C PRO A 69 -7.11 1.92 20.21
N ALA A 70 -6.32 1.23 19.36
CA ALA A 70 -4.87 1.38 19.36
C ALA A 70 -4.45 2.81 19.04
N LEU A 71 -5.03 3.43 18.02
CA LEU A 71 -4.79 4.84 17.69
C LEU A 71 -5.22 5.77 18.82
N ARG A 72 -6.36 5.50 19.47
CA ARG A 72 -6.80 6.26 20.64
C ARG A 72 -5.79 6.14 21.80
N GLN A 73 -5.29 4.94 22.07
CA GLN A 73 -4.28 4.68 23.10
C GLN A 73 -2.94 5.34 22.76
N CYS A 74 -2.49 5.23 21.50
CA CYS A 74 -1.30 5.92 21.00
C CYS A 74 -1.41 7.43 21.18
N ARG A 75 -2.56 8.04 20.87
CA ARG A 75 -2.78 9.48 21.07
C ARG A 75 -2.69 9.88 22.54
N ILE A 76 -3.25 9.09 23.45
CA ILE A 76 -3.15 9.34 24.90
C ILE A 76 -1.69 9.24 25.37
N ASN A 77 -0.97 8.20 24.92
CA ASN A 77 0.43 8.01 25.29
C ASN A 77 1.32 9.13 24.73
N CYS A 78 1.17 9.47 23.45
CA CYS A 78 1.88 10.60 22.83
C CYS A 78 1.57 11.93 23.53
N TYR A 79 0.34 12.14 23.99
CA TYR A 79 -0.01 13.33 24.77
C TYR A 79 0.76 13.38 26.09
N MET A 80 0.83 12.26 26.82
CA MET A 80 1.60 12.17 28.07
C MET A 80 3.10 12.39 27.83
N VAL A 81 3.67 11.76 26.81
CA VAL A 81 5.08 11.96 26.43
C VAL A 81 5.34 13.41 26.05
N ARG A 82 4.44 14.03 25.28
CA ARG A 82 4.57 15.45 24.91
C ARG A 82 4.51 16.37 26.12
N GLN A 83 3.62 16.10 27.08
CA GLN A 83 3.57 16.86 28.33
C GLN A 83 4.89 16.71 29.11
N TYR A 84 5.38 15.49 29.27
CA TYR A 84 6.66 15.24 29.93
C TYR A 84 7.81 15.98 29.24
N LEU A 85 7.92 15.87 27.92
CA LEU A 85 8.94 16.58 27.14
C LEU A 85 8.79 18.10 27.28
N THR A 86 7.57 18.63 27.24
CA THR A 86 7.33 20.07 27.40
C THR A 86 7.79 20.55 28.77
N SER A 87 7.48 19.82 29.84
CA SER A 87 7.94 20.16 31.19
C SER A 87 9.47 20.15 31.32
N VAL A 88 10.13 19.17 30.70
CA VAL A 88 11.60 19.09 30.68
C VAL A 88 12.20 20.25 29.88
N LEU A 89 11.65 20.55 28.70
CA LEU A 89 12.10 21.65 27.86
C LEU A 89 11.89 23.00 28.54
N ASP A 90 10.76 23.21 29.21
CA ASP A 90 10.49 24.44 29.97
C ASP A 90 11.50 24.62 31.12
N SER A 91 11.77 23.54 31.85
CA SER A 91 12.72 23.55 32.97
C SER A 91 14.17 23.78 32.52
N CYS A 92 14.58 23.24 31.38
CA CYS A 92 15.98 23.30 30.92
C CYS A 92 16.21 24.43 29.90
N LEU A 93 15.41 24.47 28.84
CA LEU A 93 15.60 25.42 27.74
C LEU A 93 14.96 26.78 28.02
N GLY A 94 13.90 26.83 28.84
CA GLY A 94 13.30 28.09 29.31
C GLY A 94 14.35 29.07 29.87
N PRO A 95 15.11 28.68 30.91
CA PRO A 95 16.18 29.52 31.45
C PRO A 95 17.32 29.71 30.43
N CYS A 96 17.77 28.66 29.72
CA CYS A 96 18.87 28.82 28.76
C CYS A 96 18.56 29.85 27.64
N CYS A 97 17.36 29.82 27.08
CA CYS A 97 16.94 30.78 26.06
C CYS A 97 16.78 32.19 26.63
N SER A 98 16.27 32.32 27.85
CA SER A 98 16.18 33.61 28.55
C SER A 98 17.57 34.22 28.78
N GLU A 99 18.52 33.44 29.31
CA GLU A 99 19.88 33.89 29.57
C GLU A 99 20.64 34.21 28.26
N MET A 100 20.50 33.38 27.22
CA MET A 100 21.08 33.67 25.90
C MET A 100 20.51 34.95 25.29
N GLY A 101 19.20 35.19 25.43
CA GLY A 101 18.55 36.42 25.01
C GLY A 101 19.09 37.66 25.75
N LEU A 102 19.34 37.53 27.05
CA LEU A 102 19.95 38.59 27.86
C LEU A 102 21.40 38.86 27.47
N CYS A 103 22.20 37.81 27.20
CA CYS A 103 23.57 37.94 26.71
C CYS A 103 23.64 38.71 25.38
N LEU A 104 22.75 38.37 24.44
CA LEU A 104 22.66 39.05 23.14
C LEU A 104 22.14 40.49 23.28
N SER A 105 21.17 40.72 24.17
CA SER A 105 20.63 42.07 24.41
C SER A 105 21.63 43.01 25.09
N ARG A 106 22.63 42.48 25.83
CA ARG A 106 23.70 43.27 26.43
C ARG A 106 24.75 43.73 25.41
N ILE A 107 24.83 43.11 24.23
CA ILE A 107 25.68 43.56 23.13
C ILE A 107 24.99 44.74 22.43
N ARG A 108 25.18 45.94 22.99
CA ARG A 108 24.84 47.21 22.34
C ARG A 108 26.04 47.63 21.51
N ILE A 109 25.98 47.43 20.19
CA ILE A 109 26.99 47.95 19.26
C ILE A 109 26.85 49.48 19.27
N GLY A 110 27.76 50.16 19.97
CA GLY A 110 27.89 51.61 19.89
C GLY A 110 28.32 51.98 18.48
N ARG A 111 27.44 52.59 17.69
CA ARG A 111 27.86 53.31 16.49
C ARG A 111 28.81 54.41 16.97
N TYR A 112 30.10 54.24 16.72
CA TYR A 112 31.05 55.32 16.81
C TYR A 112 30.66 56.31 15.71
N GLN A 113 29.80 57.28 16.04
CA GLN A 113 29.59 58.46 15.22
C GLN A 113 30.93 59.21 15.28
N LEU A 114 31.78 58.98 14.28
CA LEU A 114 32.81 59.94 13.87
C LEU A 114 32.05 61.21 13.47
N THR A 115 31.55 61.96 14.45
CA THR A 115 31.01 63.28 14.23
C THR A 115 32.23 64.19 14.06
N SER A 116 32.58 64.30 12.79
CA SER A 116 33.46 65.29 12.19
C SER A 116 33.00 66.68 12.61
N SER A 117 33.34 67.14 13.81
CA SER A 117 33.08 68.50 14.30
C SER A 117 34.33 69.16 14.91
N GLU A 118 35.50 68.84 14.36
CA GLU A 118 36.78 69.58 14.54
C GLU A 118 37.27 70.18 13.21
N VAL A 119 36.37 70.42 12.24
CA VAL A 119 36.75 71.04 10.96
C VAL A 119 35.83 72.21 10.65
N VAL A 120 36.37 73.41 10.94
CA VAL A 120 36.03 74.77 10.49
C VAL A 120 34.97 75.53 11.28
#